data_AF-A0A1R4H379-F1
#
_entry.id   AF-A0A1R4H379-F1
#
_cell.length_a   1.000
_cell.length_b   1.000
_cell.length_c   1.000
_cell.angle_alpha   90.00
_cell.angle_beta   90.00
_cell.angle_gamma   90.00
#
_symmetry.space_group_name_H-M   'P 1'
#
loop_
_entity.id
_entity.type
_entity.pdbx_description
1 polymer ?
#
loop_
_entity_poly.entity_id
_entity_poly.type
_entity_poly.pdbx_seq_one_letter_code
_entity_poly.pdbx_strand_id
1 'polypeptide(L)'
;MKKLLLVPLYLSILTACTTPTQPHIENKKLELPVQSVEAKQLQAAEKKWQQNQPTHYIYTLQRTCFCPREYNNPIEIRVLNGVVQKAMLPREGTPLPSVRMDEALTINNLFDVIHKAIDKKAASIDVKYDWRYGYPSSIAIDWEKMMADEETYFTARGLRPR
;
A
#
# COMPACT_ATOMS: atom_id res chain seq x y z
N MET A 1 74.79 35.63 44.85
CA MET A 1 74.34 35.03 43.58
C MET A 1 72.83 34.84 43.62
N LYS A 2 72.08 35.61 42.82
CA LYS A 2 70.78 35.29 42.18
C LYS A 2 70.26 36.56 41.50
N LYS A 3 70.29 36.57 40.17
CA LYS A 3 69.57 37.53 39.31
C LYS A 3 68.13 37.05 39.18
N LEU A 4 67.15 37.95 39.21
CA LEU A 4 65.78 37.71 38.71
C LEU A 4 65.13 39.09 38.48
N LEU A 5 65.33 39.72 37.32
CA LEU A 5 64.49 39.68 36.10
C LEU A 5 63.05 40.19 36.29
N LEU A 6 62.82 41.42 35.78
CA LEU A 6 61.54 42.03 35.47
C LEU A 6 60.76 41.23 34.42
N VAL A 7 59.44 41.17 34.55
CA VAL A 7 58.50 40.83 33.47
C VAL A 7 57.41 41.90 33.43
N PRO A 8 57.19 42.61 32.31
CA PRO A 8 56.06 43.50 32.14
C PRO A 8 54.80 42.71 31.74
N LEU A 9 53.69 43.01 32.40
CA LEU A 9 52.37 42.44 32.16
C LEU A 9 51.77 43.11 30.90
N TYR A 10 51.76 42.41 29.77
CA TYR A 10 51.05 42.84 28.56
C TYR A 10 49.57 42.42 28.67
N LEU A 11 48.68 43.40 28.67
CA LEU A 11 47.23 43.20 28.63
C LEU A 11 46.77 43.18 27.17
N SER A 12 46.51 41.98 26.64
CA SER A 12 45.97 41.79 25.29
C SER A 12 44.43 41.86 25.34
N ILE A 13 43.85 42.91 24.77
CA ILE A 13 42.39 43.02 24.59
C ILE A 13 42.05 42.27 23.29
N LEU A 14 41.44 41.09 23.42
CA LEU A 14 40.83 40.36 22.30
C LEU A 14 39.47 40.99 21.98
N THR A 15 39.40 41.82 20.95
CA THR A 15 38.14 42.25 20.35
C THR A 15 37.51 41.07 19.58
N ALA A 16 36.46 40.48 20.16
CA ALA A 16 35.63 39.50 19.47
C ALA A 16 34.78 40.20 18.39
N CYS A 17 35.04 39.89 17.12
CA CYS A 17 34.12 40.23 16.03
C CYS A 17 32.84 39.41 16.18
N THR A 18 31.76 40.04 16.63
CA THR A 18 30.42 39.43 16.57
C THR A 18 29.89 39.57 15.14
N THR A 19 29.78 38.44 14.44
CA THR A 19 29.15 38.39 13.12
C THR A 19 27.63 38.59 13.31
N PRO A 20 26.95 39.47 12.54
CA PRO A 20 25.52 39.66 12.68
C PRO A 20 24.80 38.38 12.25
N THR A 21 24.03 37.79 13.16
CA THR A 21 23.15 36.65 12.84
C THR A 21 22.06 37.12 11.87
N GLN A 22 22.11 36.64 10.63
CA GLN A 22 21.00 36.83 9.68
C GLN A 22 19.77 36.09 10.21
N PRO A 23 18.57 36.69 10.12
CA PRO A 23 17.34 36.01 10.47
C PRO A 23 17.12 34.85 9.50
N HIS A 24 17.21 33.62 10.01
CA HIS A 24 16.79 32.43 9.28
C HIS A 24 15.26 32.47 9.17
N ILE A 25 14.75 32.84 8.00
CA ILE A 25 13.33 32.63 7.67
C ILE A 25 13.17 31.14 7.39
N GLU A 26 12.71 30.40 8.40
CA GLU A 26 12.24 29.03 8.21
C GLU A 26 10.92 29.09 7.44
N ASN A 27 11.01 28.93 6.12
CA ASN A 27 9.83 28.70 5.28
C ASN A 27 9.26 27.32 5.61
N LYS A 28 8.45 27.25 6.68
CA LYS A 28 7.65 26.08 7.01
C LYS A 28 6.60 25.91 5.92
N LYS A 29 6.94 25.11 4.91
CA LYS A 29 6.02 24.63 3.89
C LYS A 29 4.78 24.07 4.61
N LEU A 30 3.64 24.71 4.39
CA LEU A 30 2.35 24.21 4.87
C LEU A 30 2.02 22.97 4.02
N GLU A 31 2.51 21.80 4.43
CA GLU A 31 2.20 20.54 3.76
C GLU A 31 0.79 20.09 4.13
N LEU A 32 -0.19 20.53 3.33
CA LEU A 32 -1.45 19.80 3.21
C LEU A 32 -1.11 18.36 2.79
N PRO A 33 -1.78 17.32 3.34
CA PRO A 33 -1.48 15.95 2.98
C PRO A 33 -1.82 15.73 1.51
N VAL A 34 -0.82 15.75 0.64
CA VAL A 34 -1.00 15.47 -0.78
C VAL A 34 -1.21 13.96 -0.90
N GLN A 35 -2.48 13.53 -0.92
CA GLN A 35 -2.84 12.14 -1.22
C GLN A 35 -2.27 11.74 -2.57
N SER A 36 -1.66 10.54 -2.63
CA SER A 36 -1.10 9.98 -3.85
C SER A 36 -2.19 9.73 -4.90
N VAL A 37 -1.80 9.53 -6.16
CA VAL A 37 -2.76 9.25 -7.25
C VAL A 37 -3.49 7.93 -6.97
N GLU A 38 -2.78 6.94 -6.47
CA GLU A 38 -3.29 5.62 -6.10
C GLU A 38 -4.35 5.74 -5.01
N ALA A 39 -4.11 6.55 -3.97
CA ALA A 39 -5.07 6.78 -2.89
C ALA A 39 -6.36 7.45 -3.39
N LYS A 40 -6.25 8.41 -4.32
CA LYS A 40 -7.42 9.07 -4.92
C LYS A 40 -8.22 8.11 -5.80
N GLN A 41 -7.54 7.28 -6.58
CA GLN A 41 -8.19 6.27 -7.42
C GLN A 41 -8.88 5.19 -6.58
N LEU A 42 -8.22 4.71 -5.53
CA LEU A 42 -8.78 3.76 -4.57
C LEU A 42 -10.06 4.31 -3.94
N GLN A 43 -10.02 5.53 -3.41
CA GLN A 43 -11.20 6.17 -2.80
C GLN A 43 -12.37 6.30 -3.78
N ALA A 44 -12.10 6.69 -5.03
CA ALA A 44 -13.13 6.81 -6.05
C ALA A 44 -13.75 5.45 -6.42
N ALA A 45 -12.92 4.41 -6.52
CA ALA A 45 -13.32 3.04 -6.81
C ALA A 45 -14.15 2.43 -5.68
N GLU A 46 -13.72 2.58 -4.43
CA GLU A 46 -14.45 2.12 -3.25
C GLU A 46 -15.81 2.78 -3.12
N LYS A 47 -15.89 4.10 -3.34
CA LYS A 47 -17.17 4.81 -3.34
C LYS A 47 -18.11 4.25 -4.41
N LYS A 48 -17.60 3.98 -5.61
CA LYS A 48 -18.39 3.39 -6.69
C LYS A 48 -18.85 1.97 -6.35
N TRP A 49 -17.98 1.18 -5.74
CA TRP A 49 -18.31 -0.17 -5.26
C TRP A 49 -19.39 -0.13 -4.20
N GLN A 50 -19.25 0.69 -3.16
CA GLN A 50 -20.25 0.85 -2.11
C GLN A 50 -21.63 1.24 -2.64
N GLN A 51 -21.68 2.07 -3.69
CA GLN A 51 -22.92 2.53 -4.31
C GLN A 51 -23.58 1.49 -5.22
N ASN A 52 -22.81 0.61 -5.85
CA ASN A 52 -23.29 -0.25 -6.95
C ASN A 52 -23.15 -1.76 -6.68
N GLN A 53 -22.50 -2.16 -5.58
CA GLN A 53 -22.24 -3.57 -5.29
C GLN A 53 -23.55 -4.36 -5.16
N PRO A 54 -23.66 -5.55 -5.81
CA PRO A 54 -24.75 -6.46 -5.52
C PRO A 54 -24.62 -7.02 -4.12
N THR A 55 -25.74 -7.19 -3.42
CA THR A 55 -25.78 -7.87 -2.11
C THR A 55 -25.33 -9.33 -2.19
N HIS A 56 -25.64 -10.00 -3.30
CA HIS A 56 -25.28 -11.37 -3.60
C HIS A 56 -24.61 -11.42 -4.97
N TYR A 57 -23.38 -11.91 -5.03
CA TYR A 57 -22.63 -12.01 -6.27
C TYR A 57 -21.72 -13.21 -6.30
N ILE A 58 -21.29 -13.54 -7.51
CA ILE A 58 -20.25 -14.52 -7.78
C ILE A 58 -19.18 -13.89 -8.65
N TYR A 59 -17.93 -14.30 -8.45
CA TYR A 59 -16.81 -13.93 -9.31
C TYR A 59 -15.70 -14.96 -9.21
N THR A 60 -14.71 -14.86 -10.10
CA THR A 60 -13.49 -15.66 -10.04
C THR A 60 -12.31 -14.80 -9.61
N LEU A 61 -11.60 -15.23 -8.57
CA LEU A 61 -10.35 -14.63 -8.10
C LEU A 61 -9.18 -15.54 -8.45
N GLN A 62 -8.08 -14.97 -8.92
CA GLN A 62 -6.82 -15.68 -9.09
C GLN A 62 -5.71 -14.84 -8.46
N ARG A 63 -4.93 -15.45 -7.57
CA ARG A 63 -3.64 -14.92 -7.14
C ARG A 63 -2.56 -15.54 -8.02
N THR A 64 -1.63 -14.72 -8.50
CA THR A 64 -0.45 -15.20 -9.21
C THR A 64 0.76 -14.99 -8.30
N CYS A 65 1.49 -16.06 -8.00
CA CYS A 65 2.71 -16.05 -7.20
C CYS A 65 3.70 -17.13 -7.65
N PHE A 66 4.97 -16.97 -7.23
CA PHE A 66 5.97 -18.04 -7.31
C PHE A 66 5.73 -19.09 -6.21
N CYS A 67 4.61 -19.78 -6.33
CA CYS A 67 4.06 -20.74 -5.39
C CYS A 67 3.65 -22.02 -6.13
N PRO A 68 3.40 -23.14 -5.44
CA PRO A 68 2.94 -24.37 -6.09
C PRO A 68 1.70 -24.13 -6.95
N ARG A 69 1.56 -24.91 -8.03
CA ARG A 69 0.58 -24.65 -9.10
C ARG A 69 -0.85 -24.54 -8.59
N GLU A 70 -1.21 -25.32 -7.58
CA GLU A 70 -2.52 -25.33 -6.96
C GLU A 70 -2.90 -23.98 -6.33
N TYR A 71 -1.94 -23.18 -5.86
CA TYR A 71 -2.15 -21.83 -5.31
C TYR A 71 -2.35 -20.77 -6.40
N ASN A 72 -1.93 -21.07 -7.63
CA ASN A 72 -2.17 -20.23 -8.79
C ASN A 72 -3.52 -20.54 -9.48
N ASN A 73 -4.25 -21.56 -9.02
CA ASN A 73 -5.55 -21.92 -9.60
C ASN A 73 -6.61 -20.85 -9.25
N PRO A 74 -7.47 -20.46 -10.20
CA PRO A 74 -8.58 -19.56 -9.91
C PRO A 74 -9.58 -20.19 -8.92
N ILE A 75 -10.22 -19.35 -8.11
CA ILE A 75 -11.25 -19.71 -7.14
C ILE A 75 -12.55 -19.02 -7.55
N GLU A 76 -13.65 -19.77 -7.73
CA GLU A 76 -14.99 -19.19 -7.84
C GLU A 76 -15.54 -18.90 -6.44
N ILE A 77 -15.85 -17.64 -6.15
CA ILE A 77 -16.25 -17.17 -4.83
C ILE A 77 -17.67 -16.62 -4.92
N ARG A 78 -18.56 -17.11 -4.05
CA ARG A 78 -19.92 -16.58 -3.84
C ARG A 78 -19.97 -15.80 -2.55
N VAL A 79 -20.44 -14.56 -2.62
CA VAL A 79 -20.49 -13.64 -1.50
C VAL A 79 -21.94 -13.19 -1.31
N LEU A 80 -22.42 -13.24 -0.07
CA LEU A 80 -23.73 -12.74 0.35
C LEU A 80 -23.53 -11.80 1.53
N ASN A 81 -24.06 -10.58 1.43
CA ASN A 81 -23.92 -9.54 2.47
C ASN A 81 -22.47 -9.31 2.89
N GLY A 82 -21.53 -9.33 1.94
CA GLY A 82 -20.10 -9.18 2.21
C GLY A 82 -19.42 -10.39 2.85
N VAL A 83 -20.12 -11.52 3.02
CA VAL A 83 -19.58 -12.75 3.61
C VAL A 83 -19.46 -13.85 2.56
N VAL A 84 -18.31 -14.53 2.52
CA VAL A 84 -18.11 -15.69 1.65
C VAL A 84 -19.03 -16.83 2.08
N GLN A 85 -19.93 -17.22 1.18
CA GLN A 85 -20.83 -18.35 1.38
C GLN A 85 -20.27 -19.64 0.81
N LYS A 86 -19.48 -19.54 -0.28
CA LYS A 86 -18.93 -20.69 -0.98
C LYS A 86 -17.68 -20.29 -1.76
N ALA A 87 -16.67 -21.14 -1.71
CA ALA A 87 -15.45 -21.06 -2.51
C ALA A 87 -15.20 -22.40 -3.19
N MET A 88 -14.99 -22.39 -4.50
CA MET A 88 -14.86 -23.60 -5.32
C MET A 88 -13.63 -23.50 -6.23
N LEU A 89 -13.01 -24.64 -6.49
CA LEU A 89 -12.04 -24.83 -7.55
C LEU A 89 -12.82 -25.16 -8.85
N PRO A 90 -12.95 -24.22 -9.79
CA PRO A 90 -13.90 -24.33 -10.90
C PRO A 90 -13.49 -25.39 -11.93
N ARG A 91 -12.20 -25.70 -12.08
CA ARG A 91 -11.73 -26.74 -13.01
C ARG A 91 -12.03 -28.13 -12.48
N GLU A 92 -11.85 -28.33 -11.18
CA GLU A 92 -12.03 -29.58 -10.47
C GLU A 92 -13.49 -29.82 -10.09
N GLY A 93 -14.30 -28.77 -10.02
CA GLY A 93 -15.70 -28.84 -9.58
C GLY A 93 -15.85 -29.13 -8.09
N THR A 94 -14.79 -28.96 -7.30
CA THR A 94 -14.74 -29.30 -5.87
C THR A 94 -14.69 -28.05 -5.00
N PRO A 95 -15.12 -28.13 -3.72
CA PRO A 95 -14.88 -27.07 -2.75
C PRO A 95 -13.39 -26.76 -2.61
N LEU A 96 -13.06 -25.49 -2.41
CA LEU A 96 -11.70 -25.12 -2.04
C LEU A 96 -11.37 -25.78 -0.68
N PRO A 97 -10.20 -26.42 -0.51
CA PRO A 97 -9.84 -27.10 0.74
C PRO A 97 -9.88 -26.15 1.94
N SER A 98 -10.26 -26.66 3.11
CA SER A 98 -10.39 -25.87 4.34
C SER A 98 -9.12 -25.11 4.71
N VAL A 99 -7.95 -25.71 4.49
CA VAL A 99 -6.62 -25.11 4.74
C VAL A 99 -6.31 -23.91 3.84
N ARG A 100 -7.09 -23.67 2.78
CA ARG A 100 -6.92 -22.58 1.80
C ARG A 100 -8.09 -21.58 1.82
N MET A 101 -8.99 -21.66 2.81
CA MET A 101 -10.18 -20.80 2.85
C MET A 101 -9.86 -19.32 2.98
N ASP A 102 -8.71 -18.98 3.54
CA ASP A 102 -8.18 -17.62 3.64
C ASP A 102 -7.83 -17.00 2.27
N GLU A 103 -7.62 -17.82 1.24
CA GLU A 103 -7.43 -17.36 -0.14
C GLU A 103 -8.74 -16.91 -0.81
N ALA A 104 -9.90 -17.29 -0.27
CA ALA A 104 -11.20 -16.90 -0.78
C ALA A 104 -11.57 -15.48 -0.33
N LEU A 105 -10.90 -14.48 -0.89
CA LEU A 105 -11.12 -13.07 -0.56
C LEU A 105 -12.46 -12.58 -1.12
N THR A 106 -13.09 -11.60 -0.46
CA THR A 106 -14.18 -10.81 -1.05
C THR A 106 -13.62 -9.61 -1.83
N ILE A 107 -14.46 -8.88 -2.56
CA ILE A 107 -14.05 -7.62 -3.19
C ILE A 107 -13.59 -6.59 -2.15
N ASN A 108 -14.22 -6.52 -0.97
CA ASN A 108 -13.77 -5.62 0.10
C ASN A 108 -12.36 -5.98 0.58
N ASN A 109 -12.05 -7.27 0.68
CA ASN A 109 -10.69 -7.70 1.05
C ASN A 109 -9.65 -7.33 -0.02
N LEU A 110 -10.04 -7.25 -1.30
CA LEU A 110 -9.14 -6.74 -2.34
C LEU A 110 -8.86 -5.24 -2.18
N PHE A 111 -9.83 -4.46 -1.70
CA PHE A 111 -9.57 -3.06 -1.33
C PHE A 111 -8.64 -2.96 -0.12
N ASP A 112 -8.82 -3.81 0.90
CA ASP A 112 -7.92 -3.88 2.06
C ASP A 112 -6.47 -4.18 1.67
N VAL A 113 -6.25 -5.03 0.67
CA VAL A 113 -4.93 -5.32 0.10
C VAL A 113 -4.28 -4.05 -0.46
N ILE A 114 -5.04 -3.21 -1.17
CA ILE A 114 -4.54 -1.98 -1.79
C ILE A 114 -4.27 -0.91 -0.71
N HIS A 115 -5.18 -0.75 0.27
CA HIS A 115 -4.94 0.14 1.42
C HIS A 115 -3.63 -0.21 2.12
N LYS A 116 -3.42 -1.49 2.43
CA LYS A 116 -2.18 -1.97 3.05
C LYS A 116 -0.93 -1.64 2.22
N ALA A 117 -1.01 -1.73 0.90
CA ALA A 117 0.09 -1.38 0.01
C ALA A 117 0.42 0.11 0.07
N ILE A 118 -0.60 0.97 0.05
CA ILE A 118 -0.45 2.43 0.17
C ILE A 118 0.12 2.80 1.53
N ASP A 119 -0.44 2.26 2.61
CA ASP A 119 -0.04 2.56 4.00
C ASP A 119 1.41 2.16 4.26
N LYS A 120 1.84 1.02 3.72
CA LYS A 120 3.22 0.55 3.82
C LYS A 120 4.17 1.21 2.82
N LYS A 121 3.67 2.09 1.95
CA LYS A 121 4.45 2.77 0.90
C LYS A 121 5.17 1.76 0.01
N ALA A 122 4.44 0.76 -0.47
CA ALA A 122 4.93 -0.22 -1.43
C ALA A 122 5.67 0.49 -2.59
N ALA A 123 6.75 -0.12 -3.07
CA ALA A 123 7.59 0.42 -4.12
C ALA A 123 6.84 0.75 -5.42
N SER A 124 5.85 -0.06 -5.79
CA SER A 124 4.88 0.27 -6.83
C SER A 124 3.50 -0.36 -6.57
N ILE A 125 2.45 0.31 -7.04
CA ILE A 125 1.07 -0.15 -6.96
C ILE A 125 0.39 0.17 -8.30
N ASP A 126 0.01 -0.85 -9.06
CA ASP A 126 -0.80 -0.71 -10.28
C ASP A 126 -2.13 -1.46 -10.09
N VAL A 127 -3.24 -0.72 -10.23
CA VAL A 127 -4.58 -1.26 -10.04
C VAL A 127 -5.47 -0.86 -11.20
N LYS A 128 -6.18 -1.85 -11.77
CA LYS A 128 -7.23 -1.62 -12.76
C LYS A 128 -8.59 -1.87 -12.13
N TYR A 129 -9.43 -0.85 -12.14
CA TYR A 129 -10.79 -0.93 -11.59
C TYR A 129 -11.81 -1.23 -12.68
N ASP A 130 -12.80 -2.04 -12.34
CA ASP A 130 -13.94 -2.32 -13.21
C ASP A 130 -14.78 -1.07 -13.46
N TRP A 131 -15.16 -0.85 -14.72
CA TRP A 131 -15.88 0.36 -15.11
C TRP A 131 -17.33 0.38 -14.64
N ARG A 132 -17.95 -0.77 -14.36
CA ARG A 132 -19.37 -0.85 -14.00
C ARG A 132 -19.57 -0.69 -12.50
N TYR A 133 -18.90 -1.54 -11.72
CA TYR A 133 -19.06 -1.64 -10.28
C TYR A 133 -17.91 -1.01 -9.50
N GLY A 134 -16.76 -0.73 -10.11
CA GLY A 134 -15.62 -0.10 -9.42
C GLY A 134 -14.73 -1.04 -8.63
N TYR A 135 -14.93 -2.36 -8.67
CA TYR A 135 -14.07 -3.30 -7.95
C TYR A 135 -12.66 -3.42 -8.59
N PRO A 136 -11.62 -3.79 -7.83
CA PRO A 136 -10.29 -4.04 -8.39
C PRO A 136 -10.30 -5.31 -9.26
N SER A 137 -10.19 -5.15 -10.57
CA SER A 137 -10.14 -6.25 -11.54
C SER A 137 -8.74 -6.81 -11.75
N SER A 138 -7.72 -5.99 -11.51
CA SER A 138 -6.30 -6.37 -11.50
C SER A 138 -5.60 -5.58 -10.41
N ILE A 139 -4.74 -6.24 -9.64
CA ILE A 139 -3.85 -5.62 -8.64
C ILE A 139 -2.45 -6.18 -8.89
N ALA A 140 -1.47 -5.30 -9.04
CA ALA A 140 -0.04 -5.62 -9.07
C ALA A 140 0.66 -4.73 -8.06
N ILE A 141 1.32 -5.34 -7.06
CA ILE A 141 2.06 -4.66 -6.00
C ILE A 141 3.48 -5.21 -5.99
N ASP A 142 4.44 -4.31 -6.07
CA ASP A 142 5.85 -4.53 -5.75
C ASP A 142 6.08 -3.84 -4.40
N TRP A 143 6.36 -4.61 -3.35
CA TRP A 143 6.53 -4.08 -2.01
C TRP A 143 7.89 -3.38 -1.85
N GLU A 144 8.96 -3.95 -2.41
CA GLU A 144 10.35 -3.49 -2.31
C GLU A 144 11.12 -3.70 -3.63
N LYS A 145 11.52 -2.59 -4.29
CA LYS A 145 12.17 -2.57 -5.63
C LYS A 145 13.32 -3.55 -5.88
N MET A 146 13.98 -4.03 -4.84
CA MET A 146 15.21 -4.82 -4.92
C MET A 146 15.06 -6.20 -4.25
N MET A 147 13.83 -6.64 -3.95
CA MET A 147 13.54 -7.97 -3.42
C MET A 147 12.73 -8.76 -4.45
N ALA A 148 13.24 -9.92 -4.85
CA ALA A 148 12.53 -10.80 -5.78
C ALA A 148 11.48 -11.65 -5.05
N ASP A 149 10.42 -12.01 -5.77
CA ASP A 149 9.39 -12.98 -5.40
C ASP A 149 8.49 -12.57 -4.21
N GLU A 150 8.53 -11.29 -3.83
CA GLU A 150 7.60 -10.71 -2.85
C GLU A 150 6.29 -10.20 -3.48
N GLU A 151 6.30 -10.03 -4.82
CA GLU A 151 5.28 -9.27 -5.52
C GLU A 151 3.91 -9.95 -5.42
N THR A 152 2.88 -9.13 -5.29
CA THR A 152 1.52 -9.59 -5.08
C THR A 152 0.66 -9.25 -6.28
N TYR A 153 0.19 -10.28 -6.98
CA TYR A 153 -0.69 -10.14 -8.14
C TYR A 153 -2.05 -10.80 -7.89
N PHE A 154 -3.12 -10.04 -8.13
CA PHE A 154 -4.49 -10.54 -8.13
C PHE A 154 -5.22 -10.19 -9.42
N THR A 155 -6.12 -11.07 -9.84
CA THR A 155 -7.06 -10.81 -10.93
C THR A 155 -8.45 -11.27 -10.53
N ALA A 156 -9.43 -10.36 -10.59
CA ALA A 156 -10.83 -10.62 -10.31
C ALA A 156 -11.65 -10.48 -11.60
N ARG A 157 -12.40 -11.53 -11.98
CA ARG A 157 -13.11 -11.59 -13.26
C ARG A 157 -14.54 -12.09 -13.11
N GLY A 158 -15.37 -11.73 -14.07
CA GLY A 158 -16.70 -12.33 -14.26
C GLY A 158 -17.67 -12.05 -13.11
N LEU A 159 -17.50 -10.91 -12.41
CA LEU A 159 -18.41 -10.52 -11.34
C LEU A 159 -19.82 -10.39 -11.92
N ARG A 160 -20.76 -11.10 -11.30
CA ARG A 160 -22.18 -11.04 -11.67
C ARG A 160 -23.08 -11.22 -10.46
N PRO A 161 -24.20 -10.46 -10.38
CA PRO A 161 -25.23 -10.67 -9.36
C PRO A 161 -25.80 -12.10 -9.39
N ARG A 162 -26.35 -12.55 -8.25
CA ARG A 162 -26.94 -13.88 -8.10
C ARG A 162 -28.31 -13.86 -7.46
#